data_AF-A0A7S4H0U3-F1
#
_entry.id   AF-A0A7S4H0U3-F1
#
_cell.length_a   1.000
_cell.length_b   1.000
_cell.length_c   1.000
_cell.angle_alpha   90.00
_cell.angle_beta   90.00
_cell.angle_gamma   90.00
#
_symmetry.space_group_name_H-M   'P 1'
#
loop_
_entity.id
_entity.type
_entity.pdbx_description
1 polymer ?
#
loop_
_entity_poly.entity_id
_entity_poly.type
_entity_poly.pdbx_seq_one_letter_code
_entity_poly.pdbx_strand_id
1 'polypeptide(L)' 'MILSGIYGETNAKEKCSGRDHDTDKAGGPIQNLDWRTANIDRAGVDKVKLHTGRFMESPESKVMSDDW' A
#
# COMPACT_ATOMS: atom_id res chain seq x y z
N MET A 1 -11.63 -9.15 26.16
CA MET A 1 -10.45 -8.26 26.01
C MET A 1 -10.61 -7.58 24.67
N ILE A 2 -11.05 -6.31 24.64
CA ILE A 2 -11.02 -5.54 23.40
C ILE A 2 -9.54 -5.25 23.17
N LEU A 3 -8.97 -5.87 22.15
CA LEU A 3 -7.67 -5.47 21.63
C LEU A 3 -7.92 -4.07 21.05
N SER A 4 -7.73 -3.01 21.85
CA SER A 4 -7.52 -1.68 21.29
C SER A 4 -6.47 -1.86 20.21
N GLY A 5 -6.88 -1.75 18.94
CA GLY A 5 -6.12 -2.30 17.82
C GLY A 5 -4.67 -1.82 17.87
N ILE A 6 -3.74 -2.64 17.39
CA ILE A 6 -2.31 -2.31 17.21
C ILE A 6 -2.03 -0.96 16.50
N TYR A 7 -3.05 -0.31 15.97
CA TYR A 7 -3.02 0.98 15.27
C TYR A 7 -3.56 2.17 16.09
N GLY A 8 -3.96 1.97 17.35
CA GLY A 8 -4.50 3.03 18.22
C GLY A 8 -5.98 3.34 17.97
N GLU A 9 -6.42 4.52 18.43
CA GLU A 9 -7.78 5.02 18.18
C GLU A 9 -8.00 5.26 16.68
N THR A 10 -9.22 4.96 16.21
CA THR A 10 -9.64 5.07 14.81
C THR A 10 -10.93 5.89 14.72
N ASN A 11 -11.14 6.57 13.59
CA ASN A 11 -12.29 7.46 13.36
C ASN A 11 -13.01 7.20 12.03
N ALA A 12 -12.46 6.32 11.18
CA ALA A 12 -13.05 5.97 9.90
C ALA A 12 -12.84 4.50 9.57
N LYS A 13 -13.66 3.97 8.68
CA LYS A 13 -13.59 2.60 8.18
C LYS A 13 -13.32 2.61 6.69
N GLU A 14 -12.28 1.90 6.26
CA GLU A 14 -11.94 1.81 4.84
C GLU A 14 -13.00 1.03 4.06
N LYS A 15 -13.37 1.56 2.90
CA LYS A 15 -14.42 0.97 2.05
C LYS A 15 -14.05 -0.40 1.47
N CYS A 16 -12.78 -0.58 1.08
CA CYS A 16 -12.33 -1.81 0.40
C CYS A 16 -11.89 -2.89 1.39
N SER A 17 -11.05 -2.53 2.36
CA SER A 17 -10.51 -3.49 3.34
C SER A 17 -11.44 -3.72 4.53
N GLY A 18 -12.40 -2.82 4.78
CA GLY A 18 -13.26 -2.84 5.95
C GLY A 18 -12.51 -2.59 7.26
N ARG A 19 -11.24 -2.15 7.21
CA ARG A 19 -10.41 -1.91 8.39
C ARG A 19 -10.67 -0.52 8.95
N ASP A 20 -10.65 -0.43 10.27
CA ASP A 20 -10.70 0.86 10.95
C ASP A 20 -9.33 1.55 10.82
N HIS A 21 -9.34 2.86 10.59
CA HIS A 21 -8.15 3.70 10.50
C HIS A 21 -8.44 5.10 11.08
N ASP A 22 -7.38 5.85 11.33
CA ASP A 22 -7.44 7.24 11.79
C ASP A 22 -7.09 8.17 10.62
N THR A 23 -8.05 8.97 10.16
CA THR A 23 -7.86 9.91 9.05
C THR A 23 -6.90 11.04 9.39
N ASP A 24 -6.76 11.40 10.67
CA ASP A 24 -5.89 12.50 11.12
C ASP A 24 -4.42 12.06 11.18
N LYS A 25 -4.19 10.74 11.29
CA LYS A 25 -2.86 10.12 11.24
C LYS A 25 -2.54 9.47 9.90
N ALA A 26 -3.42 9.57 8.92
CA ALA A 26 -3.16 9.08 7.57
C ALA A 26 -2.07 9.93 6.88
N GLY A 27 -1.24 9.31 6.05
CA GLY A 27 -0.17 9.98 5.30
C GLY A 27 -0.64 10.98 4.23
N GLY A 28 -1.93 11.28 4.16
CA GLY A 28 -2.55 12.15 3.18
C GLY A 28 -4.04 11.82 2.96
N PRO A 29 -4.72 12.60 2.10
CA PRO A 29 -6.11 12.32 1.74
C PRO A 29 -6.23 10.96 1.04
N ILE A 30 -7.32 10.25 1.33
CA ILE A 30 -7.67 9.02 0.60
C ILE A 30 -7.99 9.39 -0.85
N GLN A 31 -7.23 8.84 -1.79
CA GLN A 31 -7.41 9.09 -3.22
C GLN A 31 -8.25 7.99 -3.86
N ASN A 32 -9.25 8.39 -4.66
CA ASN A 32 -10.00 7.45 -5.50
C ASN A 32 -9.29 7.31 -6.86
N LEU A 33 -8.33 6.38 -6.93
CA LEU A 33 -7.49 6.18 -8.13
C LEU A 33 -8.18 5.24 -9.13
N ASP A 34 -8.25 5.64 -10.41
CA ASP A 34 -8.66 4.76 -11.51
C ASP A 34 -7.44 4.19 -12.24
N TRP A 35 -7.05 2.98 -11.86
CA TRP A 35 -5.89 2.29 -12.41
C TRP A 35 -6.02 2.00 -13.92
N ARG A 36 -7.23 1.97 -14.49
CA ARG A 36 -7.42 1.68 -15.91
C ARG A 36 -6.88 2.77 -16.83
N THR A 37 -6.77 3.98 -16.31
CA THR A 37 -6.22 5.15 -17.02
C THR A 37 -4.79 5.45 -16.63
N ALA A 38 -4.18 4.65 -15.76
CA ALA A 38 -2.82 4.86 -15.32
C ALA A 38 -1.85 4.68 -16.49
N ASN A 39 -1.05 5.72 -16.76
CA ASN A 39 0.04 5.63 -17.72
C ASN A 39 1.26 5.00 -17.02
N ILE A 40 1.67 3.82 -17.48
CA ILE A 40 2.85 3.12 -16.96
C ILE A 40 4.04 3.50 -17.84
N ASP A 41 4.89 4.38 -17.34
CA ASP A 41 6.13 4.78 -18.02
C ASP A 41 7.36 4.10 -17.42
N ARG A 42 8.48 4.15 -18.16
CA ARG A 42 9.72 3.51 -17.76
C ARG A 42 10.29 4.09 -16.47
N ALA A 43 10.15 5.41 -16.25
CA ALA A 43 10.67 6.06 -15.05
C ALA A 43 9.90 5.64 -13.78
N GLY A 44 8.59 5.42 -13.89
CA GLY A 44 7.75 4.86 -12.85
C GLY A 44 8.15 3.44 -12.51
N VAL A 45 8.38 2.61 -13.53
CA VAL A 45 8.85 1.23 -13.37
C VAL A 45 10.21 1.16 -12.68
N ASP A 46 11.17 1.98 -13.09
CA ASP A 46 12.52 1.99 -12.51
C ASP A 46 12.48 2.40 -11.02
N LYS A 47 11.58 3.31 -10.63
CA LYS A 47 11.35 3.66 -9.22
C LYS A 47 10.79 2.49 -8.41
N VAL A 48 9.85 1.72 -8.97
CA VAL A 48 9.31 0.52 -8.32
C VAL A 48 10.41 -0.51 -8.12
N LYS A 49 11.25 -0.77 -9.15
CA LYS A 49 12.39 -1.69 -9.03
C LYS A 49 13.37 -1.27 -7.94
N LEU A 50 13.71 0.02 -7.85
CA LEU A 50 14.59 0.54 -6.80
C LEU A 50 14.01 0.37 -5.39
N HIS A 51 12.70 0.53 -5.23
CA HIS A 51 12.02 0.29 -3.95
C HIS A 51 11.99 -1.20 -3.61
N THR A 52 11.56 -2.06 -4.54
CA THR A 52 11.42 -3.50 -4.30
C THR A 52 12.75 -4.20 -4.05
N GLY A 53 13.83 -3.77 -4.72
CA GLY A 53 15.18 -4.30 -4.48
C GLY A 53 15.72 -4.06 -3.06
N ARG A 54 15.06 -3.23 -2.24
CA ARG A 54 15.39 -3.06 -0.82
C ARG A 54 14.74 -4.11 0.10
N PHE A 55 13.76 -4.86 -0.38
CA PHE A 55 13.16 -5.93 0.40
C PHE A 55 14.07 -7.16 0.40
N MET A 56 14.21 -7.79 1.58
CA MET A 56 14.89 -9.07 1.68
C MET A 56 14.11 -10.10 0.85
N GLU A 57 14.82 -10.96 0.13
CA GLU A 57 14.19 -11.99 -0.69
C GLU A 57 13.30 -12.87 0.19
N SER A 58 12.00 -12.86 -0.09
CA SER A 58 11.02 -13.66 0.59
C SER A 58 10.17 -14.37 -0.47
N PRO A 59 9.61 -15.57 -0.19
CA PRO A 59 8.77 -16.29 -1.14
C PRO A 59 7.63 -15.42 -1.70
N GLU A 60 7.12 -14.50 -0.89
CA GLU A 60 6.03 -13.58 -1.23
C GLU A 60 6.48 -12.42 -2.12
N SER A 61 7.76 -12.01 -2.02
CA SER A 61 8.34 -10.91 -2.81
C SER A 61 8.97 -11.40 -4.11
N LYS A 62 9.25 -12.70 -4.23
CA LYS A 62 9.95 -13.31 -5.37
C LYS A 62 9.18 -13.16 -6.69
N VAL A 63 7.86 -13.33 -6.68
CA VAL A 63 6.98 -13.13 -7.84
C VAL A 63 7.09 -11.70 -8.42
N MET A 64 7.24 -10.68 -7.58
CA MET A 64 7.39 -9.29 -8.05
C MET A 64 8.77 -9.00 -8.66
N SER A 65 9.78 -9.82 -8.37
CA SER A 65 11.14 -9.66 -8.89
C SER A 65 11.40 -10.48 -10.16
N ASP A 66 10.81 -11.67 -10.29
CA ASP A 66 11.12 -12.62 -11.37
C ASP A 66 10.29 -12.41 -12.66
N ASP A 67 9.07 -11.84 -12.57
CA ASP A 67 8.13 -11.74 -13.70
C ASP A 67 8.09 -10.36 -14.41
N TRP A 68 9.04 -9.45 -14.15
CA TRP A 68 9.05 -8.07 -14.70
C TRP A 68 10.34 -7.64 -15.42
#